data_AF-A0A933UM04-F1
#
_entry.id   AF-A0A933UM04-F1
#
_cell.length_a   1.000
_cell.length_b   1.000
_cell.length_c   1.000
_cell.angle_alpha   90.00
_cell.angle_beta   90.00
_cell.angle_gamma   90.00
#
_symmetry.space_group_name_H-M   'P 1'
#
loop_
_entity.id
_entity.type
_entity.pdbx_description
1 polymer ?
#
loop_
_entity_poly.entity_id
_entity_poly.type
_entity_poly.pdbx_seq_one_letter_code
_entity_poly.pdbx_strand_id
1 'polypeptide(L)'
;MNCYDCAVRAVSTSAVAVCVDCGVGLCVDHAEVTPRRLTRTAAMNRAVPVGPVTRTVRCHLCRAALDAATGPCGPVAARAGSPATARSAPTG
;
A
#
# COMPACT_ATOMS: atom_id res chain seq x y z
N MET A 1 13.15 2.64 -13.96
CA MET A 1 11.71 2.40 -13.72
C MET A 1 11.05 3.75 -13.45
N ASN A 2 9.83 3.99 -13.94
CA ASN A 2 9.14 5.29 -13.81
C ASN A 2 8.08 5.24 -12.72
N CYS A 3 7.74 6.41 -12.17
CA CYS A 3 6.62 6.54 -11.25
C CYS A 3 5.30 6.22 -11.95
N TYR A 4 4.52 5.33 -11.35
CA TYR A 4 3.24 4.90 -11.90
C TYR A 4 2.23 6.06 -11.98
N ASP A 5 2.04 6.82 -10.89
CA ASP A 5 1.07 7.92 -10.85
C ASP A 5 1.42 9.06 -11.83
N CYS A 6 2.72 9.36 -12.01
CA CYS A 6 3.17 10.30 -13.05
C CYS A 6 2.87 9.76 -14.45
N ALA A 7 3.16 8.47 -14.69
CA ALA A 7 2.96 7.86 -16.00
C ALA A 7 1.49 7.82 -16.41
N VAL A 8 0.57 7.61 -15.46
CA VAL A 8 -0.90 7.71 -15.69
C VAL A 8 -1.30 9.10 -16.18
N ARG A 9 -0.56 10.15 -15.79
CA ARG A 9 -0.76 11.54 -16.24
C ARG A 9 0.04 11.90 -17.50
N ALA A 10 0.60 10.91 -18.20
CA ALA A 10 1.52 11.08 -19.32
C ALA A 10 2.79 11.88 -18.97
N VAL A 11 3.18 11.90 -17.70
CA VAL A 11 4.42 12.53 -17.21
C VAL A 11 5.45 11.43 -16.93
N SER A 12 6.66 11.59 -17.46
CA SER A 12 7.76 10.68 -17.16
C SER A 12 8.59 11.21 -15.99
N THR A 13 8.56 10.50 -14.87
CA THR A 13 9.36 10.83 -13.68
C THR A 13 10.03 9.56 -13.17
N SER A 14 11.31 9.64 -12.82
CA SER A 14 12.06 8.50 -12.30
C SER A 14 11.48 8.02 -10.97
N ALA A 15 11.26 6.71 -10.85
CA ALA A 15 10.92 6.10 -9.56
C ALA A 15 12.17 5.95 -8.69
N VAL A 16 12.07 6.41 -7.45
CA VAL A 16 13.12 6.33 -6.42
C VAL A 16 12.80 5.29 -5.34
N ALA A 17 11.57 4.77 -5.31
CA ALA A 17 11.10 3.76 -4.36
C ALA A 17 10.02 2.86 -4.98
N VAL A 18 9.70 1.78 -4.28
CA VAL A 18 8.63 0.83 -4.63
C VAL A 18 7.66 0.76 -3.46
N CYS A 19 6.35 0.85 -3.74
CA CYS A 19 5.33 0.68 -2.72
C CYS A 19 5.38 -0.74 -2.14
N VAL A 20 5.46 -0.86 -0.82
CA VAL A 20 5.55 -2.20 -0.18
C VAL A 20 4.27 -3.03 -0.31
N ASP A 21 3.11 -2.42 -0.52
CA ASP A 21 1.82 -3.12 -0.55
C ASP A 21 1.39 -3.49 -1.97
N CYS A 22 1.54 -2.58 -2.95
CA CYS A 22 1.09 -2.79 -4.33
C CYS A 22 2.21 -2.92 -5.37
N GLY A 23 3.47 -2.69 -5.00
CA GLY A 23 4.63 -2.95 -5.86
C GLY A 23 4.89 -1.94 -6.99
N VAL A 24 4.10 -0.85 -7.09
CA VAL A 24 4.33 0.19 -8.12
C VAL A 24 5.54 1.05 -7.80
N GLY A 25 6.21 1.57 -8.84
CA GLY A 25 7.29 2.55 -8.71
C GLY A 25 6.77 3.94 -8.35
N LEU A 26 7.46 4.64 -7.45
CA LEU A 26 7.06 5.95 -6.92
C LEU A 26 8.21 6.96 -7.04
N CYS A 27 7.91 8.18 -7.49
CA CYS A 27 8.80 9.32 -7.36
C CYS A 27 8.72 9.89 -5.94
N VAL A 28 9.55 10.91 -5.63
CA VAL A 28 9.57 11.56 -4.31
C VAL A 28 8.20 12.14 -3.94
N ASP A 29 7.47 12.71 -4.90
CA ASP A 29 6.19 13.37 -4.64
C ASP A 29 5.05 12.38 -4.33
N HIS A 30 5.07 11.21 -4.98
CA HIS A 30 4.05 10.18 -4.79
C HIS A 30 4.42 9.12 -3.73
N ALA A 31 5.60 9.26 -3.11
CA ALA A 31 6.11 8.35 -2.10
C ALA A 31 5.84 8.88 -0.68
N GLU A 32 5.01 8.17 0.06
CA GLU A 32 4.83 8.40 1.49
C GLU A 32 5.80 7.54 2.30
N VAL A 33 6.64 8.21 3.09
CA VAL A 33 7.63 7.56 3.96
C VAL A 33 7.16 7.63 5.39
N THR A 34 6.93 6.46 6.00
CA THR A 34 6.50 6.35 7.40
C THR A 34 7.56 5.66 8.24
N PRO A 35 7.77 6.08 9.50
CA PRO A 35 8.67 5.39 10.41
C PRO A 35 8.11 3.99 10.72
N ARG A 36 8.96 2.97 10.63
CA ARG A 36 8.63 1.59 10.98
C ARG A 36 9.61 1.06 12.02
N ARG A 37 9.07 0.67 13.17
CA ARG A 37 9.84 0.00 14.22
C ARG A 37 9.79 -1.50 13.96
N LEU A 38 10.95 -2.10 13.69
CA LEU A 38 11.06 -3.54 13.54
C LEU A 38 11.10 -4.19 14.92
N THR A 39 10.56 -5.39 15.02
CA THR A 39 10.59 -6.22 16.22
C THR A 39 11.18 -7.58 15.89
N ARG A 40 11.86 -8.18 16.86
CA ARG A 40 12.27 -9.59 16.83
C ARG A 40 11.56 -10.36 17.94
N THR A 41 11.36 -11.65 17.73
CA THR A 41 10.84 -12.54 18.77
C THR A 41 11.98 -12.92 19.72
N ALA A 42 11.80 -12.67 21.01
CA ALA A 42 12.72 -13.07 22.08
C ALA A 42 12.17 -14.27 22.84
N ALA A 43 12.91 -14.73 23.87
CA ALA A 43 12.45 -15.78 24.77
C ALA A 43 11.03 -15.50 25.28
N MET A 44 10.26 -16.58 25.46
CA MET A 44 8.84 -16.53 25.84
C MET A 44 7.96 -15.76 24.84
N ASN A 45 8.28 -15.81 23.53
CA ASN A 45 7.49 -15.21 22.46
C ASN A 45 7.25 -13.69 22.60
N ARG A 46 8.14 -12.99 23.31
CA ARG A 46 8.03 -11.55 23.48
C ARG A 46 8.52 -10.81 22.24
N ALA A 47 7.71 -9.91 21.69
CA ALA A 47 8.16 -8.97 20.66
C ALA A 47 9.04 -7.87 21.29
N VAL A 48 10.29 -7.79 20.85
CA VAL A 48 11.26 -6.80 21.33
C VAL A 48 11.69 -5.90 20.17
N PRO A 49 11.64 -4.57 20.31
CA PRO A 49 12.07 -3.66 19.25
C PRO A 49 13.55 -3.85 18.94
N VAL A 50 13.89 -3.81 17.66
CA VAL A 50 15.27 -3.73 17.18
C VAL A 50 15.54 -2.30 16.70
N GLY A 51 16.76 -1.81 16.94
CA GLY A 51 17.18 -0.50 16.44
C GLY A 51 17.77 -0.59 15.03
N PRO A 52 18.00 0.54 14.34
CA PRO A 52 17.35 1.85 14.48
C PRO A 52 15.91 1.84 13.93
N VAL A 53 15.18 2.95 14.08
CA VAL A 53 13.88 3.10 13.39
C VAL A 53 14.12 3.07 11.89
N THR A 54 13.41 2.17 11.21
CA THR A 54 13.46 2.03 9.76
C THR A 54 12.35 2.83 9.11
N ARG A 55 12.23 2.74 7.79
CA ARG A 55 11.17 3.40 7.03
C ARG A 55 10.39 2.39 6.21
N THR A 56 9.12 2.71 5.97
CA THR A 56 8.28 2.05 4.98
C THR A 56 7.84 3.06 3.95
N VAL A 57 7.91 2.69 2.68
CA VAL A 57 7.48 3.55 1.57
C VAL A 57 6.20 2.99 0.96
N ARG A 58 5.19 3.84 0.80
CA ARG A 58 3.87 3.50 0.25
C ARG A 58 3.40 4.58 -0.72
N CYS A 59 2.52 4.21 -1.64
CA CYS A 59 1.77 5.22 -2.39
C CYS A 59 0.65 5.80 -1.53
N HIS A 60 0.15 6.97 -1.90
CA HIS A 60 -0.93 7.66 -1.19
C HIS A 60 -2.20 6.79 -1.01
N LEU A 61 -2.53 5.95 -2.01
CA LEU A 61 -3.70 5.08 -1.93
C LEU A 61 -3.55 3.99 -0.86
N CYS A 62 -2.41 3.30 -0.83
CA CYS A 62 -2.14 2.29 0.19
C CYS A 62 -1.99 2.91 1.58
N ARG A 63 -1.43 4.13 1.66
CA ARG A 63 -1.40 4.87 2.93
C ARG A 63 -2.81 5.17 3.43
N ALA A 64 -3.66 5.77 2.59
CA ALA A 64 -5.03 6.13 2.96
C ALA A 64 -5.83 4.90 3.44
N ALA A 65 -5.66 3.75 2.76
CA ALA A 65 -6.29 2.49 3.16
C ALA A 65 -5.82 2.00 4.55
N LEU A 66 -4.52 2.10 4.84
CA LEU A 66 -3.96 1.74 6.15
C LEU A 66 -4.43 2.70 7.25
N ASP A 67 -4.41 4.00 6.99
CA ASP A 67 -4.83 4.98 7.97
C ASP A 67 -6.33 4.79 8.32
N ALA A 68 -7.18 4.50 7.32
CA ALA A 68 -8.57 4.14 7.52
C ALA A 68 -8.75 2.85 8.34
N ALA A 69 -7.89 1.85 8.16
CA ALA A 69 -7.92 0.60 8.95
C ALA A 69 -7.45 0.80 10.40
N THR A 70 -6.62 1.80 10.67
CA THR A 70 -6.09 2.12 12.01
C THR A 70 -6.89 3.17 12.78
N GLY A 71 -7.87 3.82 12.14
CA GLY A 71 -8.78 4.75 12.81
C GLY A 71 -9.65 4.07 13.88
N PRO A 72 -10.27 4.83 14.81
CA PRO A 72 -11.27 4.28 15.72
C PRO A 72 -12.32 3.56 14.89
N CYS A 73 -12.74 2.38 15.36
CA CYS A 73 -13.63 1.45 14.67
C CYS A 73 -14.90 2.18 14.18
N GLY A 74 -14.85 2.72 12.96
CA GLY A 74 -16.01 3.15 12.21
C GLY A 74 -16.65 1.92 11.57
N PRO A 75 -17.97 1.93 11.32
CA PRO A 75 -18.63 0.78 10.75
C PRO A 75 -17.94 0.43 9.43
N VAL A 76 -17.49 -0.82 9.32
CA VAL A 76 -17.05 -1.43 8.06
C VAL A 76 -18.11 -1.11 7.02
N ALA A 77 -17.82 -0.17 6.11
CA ALA A 77 -18.60 -0.03 4.90
C ALA A 77 -18.50 -1.37 4.20
N ALA A 78 -19.65 -2.05 4.13
CA ALA A 78 -19.80 -3.38 3.59
C ALA A 78 -18.97 -3.55 2.32
N ARG A 79 -18.25 -4.67 2.24
CA ARG A 79 -17.56 -5.15 1.05
C ARG A 79 -18.42 -4.86 -0.19
N ALA A 80 -18.06 -3.85 -0.97
CA ALA A 80 -18.62 -3.68 -2.29
C ALA A 80 -18.19 -4.92 -3.08
N GLY A 81 -19.15 -5.83 -3.29
CA GLY A 81 -18.92 -7.08 -4.01
C GLY A 81 -18.23 -6.77 -5.34
N SER A 82 -17.20 -7.54 -5.66
CA SER A 82 -16.64 -7.58 -7.00
C SER A 82 -17.80 -7.81 -7.98
N PRO A 83 -17.93 -7.04 -9.08
CA PRO A 83 -18.94 -7.33 -10.07
C PRO A 83 -18.64 -8.71 -10.66
N ALA A 84 -19.57 -9.65 -10.47
CA ALA A 84 -19.55 -10.91 -11.17
C ALA A 84 -19.54 -10.60 -12.67
N THR A 85 -18.48 -11.01 -13.36
CA THR A 85 -18.39 -10.94 -14.82
C THR A 85 -19.55 -11.73 -15.40
N ALA A 86 -20.48 -11.03 -16.04
CA ALA A 86 -21.54 -11.64 -16.83
C ALA A 86 -20.89 -12.45 -17.96
N ARG A 87 -21.10 -13.78 -17.94
CA ARG A 87 -20.80 -14.64 -19.10
C ARG A 87 -21.88 -14.38 -20.14
N SER A 88 -21.51 -13.71 -21.24
CA SER A 88 -22.32 -13.68 -22.45
C SER A 88 -22.35 -15.10 -23.04
N ALA A 89 -23.56 -15.66 -23.17
CA ALA A 89 -23.79 -16.90 -23.91
C ALA A 89 -23.76 -16.60 -25.43
N PRO A 90 -23.24 -17.50 -26.27
CA PRO A 90 -23.37 -17.38 -27.71
C PRO A 90 -24.79 -17.76 -28.14
N THR A 91 -25.46 -16.86 -28.84
CA THR A 91 -26.64 -17.16 -29.66
C THR A 91 -26.23 -18.03 -30.84
N GLY A 92 -26.80 -19.23 -30.93
CA GLY A 92 -26.85 -20.09 -32.10
C GLY A 92 -28.29 -20.38 -32.47
#